data_AF-E6R3M4-F1
#
_entry.id   AF-E6R3M4-F1
#
_cell.length_a   1.000
_cell.length_b   1.000
_cell.length_c   1.000
_cell.angle_alpha   90.00
_cell.angle_beta   90.00
_cell.angle_gamma   90.00
#
_symmetry.space_group_name_H-M   'P 1'
#
loop_
_entity.id
_entity.type
_entity.pdbx_description
1 polymer ?
#
loop_
_entity_poly.entity_id
_entity_poly.type
_entity_poly.pdbx_seq_one_letter_code
_entity_poly.pdbx_strand_id
1 'polypeptide(L)'
;MLPSERLYLFRRQQRLAILKAAVHATVHTVQAFVESQKQFYCKTALHNNSSIGQYLVDFWLSHSHNEVTRPELGVTVDTFKFILKELKMYVSPPLADSKHITAEEQLAIFLWICRAAAGSRKAASRFHHSHDTIQRINSAPFYCTWIKQPTSENPTDVRIVENPKFTPFFDDCVGALDGTQIRVRVLEGGKKPWRNRYAYLSTNTLAACDFSLRFVYVRAGYKGSGNDQNVFNDAMTDNVIIPKGRFYLADAGYGVHPGLRVPYRGVRYHLKEWGKANTRPRNEQELYNLRHASTPNVQ
;
A
#
# COMPACT_ATOMS: atom_id res chain seq x y z
N MET A 1 -6.31 13.53 29.41
CA MET A 1 -6.34 12.31 28.57
C MET A 1 -5.24 11.38 29.05
N LEU A 2 -5.62 10.21 29.55
CA LEU A 2 -4.72 9.25 30.19
C LEU A 2 -3.74 8.65 29.15
N PRO A 3 -2.52 8.24 29.55
CA PRO A 3 -1.53 7.64 28.64
C PRO A 3 -2.08 6.42 27.86
N SER A 4 -2.98 5.65 28.48
CA SER A 4 -3.69 4.51 27.87
C SER A 4 -4.64 4.92 26.73
N GLU A 5 -5.32 6.05 26.86
CA GLU A 5 -6.23 6.59 25.84
C GLU A 5 -5.46 7.14 24.64
N ARG A 6 -4.30 7.77 24.86
CA ARG A 6 -3.39 8.20 23.78
C ARG A 6 -2.84 7.01 23.01
N LEU A 7 -2.42 5.96 23.72
CA LEU A 7 -1.92 4.72 23.10
C LEU A 7 -3.02 4.00 22.30
N TYR A 8 -4.26 4.02 22.81
CA TYR A 8 -5.43 3.47 22.12
C TYR A 8 -5.81 4.26 20.87
N LEU A 9 -5.87 5.59 20.95
CA LEU A 9 -6.14 6.47 19.81
C LEU A 9 -5.03 6.37 18.76
N PHE A 10 -3.77 6.30 19.19
CA PHE A 10 -2.62 6.05 18.32
C PHE A 10 -2.74 4.70 17.62
N ARG A 11 -2.98 3.60 18.34
CA ARG A 11 -3.19 2.26 17.73
C ARG A 11 -4.41 2.20 16.82
N ARG A 12 -5.48 2.96 17.11
CA ARG A 12 -6.67 3.07 16.26
C ARG A 12 -6.38 3.85 14.98
N GLN A 13 -5.68 4.98 15.07
CA GLN A 13 -5.22 5.75 13.92
C GLN A 13 -4.21 4.95 13.08
N GLN A 14 -3.30 4.22 13.73
CA GLN A 14 -2.33 3.33 13.12
C GLN A 14 -3.02 2.17 12.39
N ARG A 15 -4.04 1.54 12.98
CA ARG A 15 -4.86 0.51 12.30
C ARG A 15 -5.64 1.07 11.12
N LEU A 16 -6.19 2.28 11.25
CA LEU A 16 -6.88 2.97 10.16
C LEU A 16 -5.91 3.37 9.04
N ALA A 17 -4.71 3.83 9.38
CA ALA A 17 -3.66 4.17 8.43
C ALA A 17 -3.14 2.91 7.72
N ILE A 18 -2.88 1.82 8.44
CA ILE A 18 -2.50 0.51 7.89
C ILE A 18 -3.62 -0.06 7.01
N LEU A 19 -4.89 0.09 7.39
CA LEU A 19 -6.01 -0.37 6.57
C LEU A 19 -6.13 0.47 5.29
N LYS A 20 -6.05 1.80 5.39
CA LYS A 20 -6.02 2.71 4.23
C LYS A 20 -4.82 2.43 3.33
N ALA A 21 -3.67 2.15 3.94
CA ALA A 21 -2.43 1.79 3.28
C ALA A 21 -2.56 0.45 2.56
N ALA A 22 -2.95 -0.62 3.24
CA ALA A 22 -3.16 -1.94 2.64
C ALA A 22 -4.19 -1.90 1.51
N VAL A 23 -5.25 -1.12 1.69
CA VAL A 23 -6.22 -0.82 0.64
C VAL A 23 -5.54 -0.12 -0.54
N HIS A 24 -4.76 0.94 -0.33
CA HIS A 24 -4.02 1.68 -1.37
C HIS A 24 -2.95 0.85 -2.08
N ALA A 25 -2.15 0.08 -1.36
CA ALA A 25 -1.17 -0.84 -1.94
C ALA A 25 -1.88 -1.91 -2.76
N THR A 26 -3.05 -2.38 -2.33
CA THR A 26 -3.86 -3.33 -3.10
C THR A 26 -4.48 -2.68 -4.33
N VAL A 27 -5.07 -1.48 -4.24
CA VAL A 27 -5.54 -0.70 -5.42
C VAL A 27 -4.40 -0.59 -6.43
N HIS A 28 -3.24 -0.09 -6.00
CA HIS A 28 -2.16 0.23 -6.91
C HIS A 28 -1.62 -1.03 -7.57
N THR A 29 -1.46 -2.12 -6.80
CA THR A 29 -1.02 -3.41 -7.33
C THR A 29 -1.99 -3.96 -8.35
N VAL A 30 -3.29 -3.83 -8.09
CA VAL A 30 -4.30 -4.29 -9.05
C VAL A 30 -4.34 -3.37 -10.27
N GLN A 31 -4.28 -2.04 -10.12
CA GLN A 31 -4.26 -1.07 -11.23
C GLN A 31 -3.06 -1.23 -12.17
N ALA A 32 -1.89 -1.45 -11.60
CA ALA A 32 -0.69 -1.55 -12.41
C ALA A 32 -0.52 -2.96 -13.00
N PHE A 33 -1.05 -3.99 -12.33
CA PHE A 33 -1.35 -5.28 -12.96
C PHE A 33 -2.34 -5.09 -14.11
N VAL A 34 -3.41 -4.32 -13.92
CA VAL A 34 -4.45 -4.07 -14.92
C VAL A 34 -3.90 -3.43 -16.20
N GLU A 35 -3.09 -2.40 -16.06
CA GLU A 35 -2.50 -1.66 -17.18
C GLU A 35 -1.49 -2.53 -17.95
N SER A 36 -0.69 -3.33 -17.24
CA SER A 36 0.27 -4.25 -17.87
C SER A 36 -0.39 -5.40 -18.65
N GLN A 37 -1.63 -5.78 -18.27
CA GLN A 37 -2.38 -6.86 -18.90
C GLN A 37 -3.32 -6.39 -20.03
N LYS A 38 -3.51 -5.07 -20.23
CA LYS A 38 -4.40 -4.52 -21.28
C LYS A 38 -4.07 -5.07 -22.68
N GLN A 39 -2.79 -5.27 -22.99
CA GLN A 39 -2.34 -5.75 -24.30
C GLN A 39 -2.49 -7.27 -24.52
N PHE A 40 -2.77 -8.04 -23.47
CA PHE A 40 -2.84 -9.51 -23.51
C PHE A 40 -4.25 -10.06 -23.31
N TYR A 41 -5.26 -9.19 -23.33
CA TYR A 41 -6.62 -9.52 -22.94
C TYR A 41 -7.45 -10.06 -24.12
N CYS A 42 -7.92 -11.30 -23.98
CA CYS A 42 -8.96 -11.86 -24.85
C CYS A 42 -10.33 -11.64 -24.19
N LYS A 43 -11.23 -10.91 -24.87
CA LYS A 43 -12.60 -10.67 -24.42
C LYS A 43 -13.41 -11.97 -24.52
N THR A 44 -13.72 -12.60 -23.39
CA THR A 44 -14.78 -13.63 -23.34
C THR A 44 -16.02 -13.02 -22.70
N ALA A 45 -17.16 -13.15 -23.36
CA ALA A 45 -18.43 -12.66 -22.82
C ALA A 45 -18.79 -13.45 -21.55
N LEU A 46 -19.03 -12.74 -20.45
CA LEU A 46 -19.65 -13.25 -19.24
C LEU A 46 -21.00 -12.55 -19.08
N HIS A 47 -21.98 -13.24 -18.50
CA HIS A 47 -23.30 -12.69 -18.25
C HIS A 47 -23.21 -11.42 -17.40
N ASN A 48 -23.75 -10.31 -17.91
CA ASN A 48 -23.92 -9.08 -17.17
C ASN A 48 -25.33 -9.07 -16.56
N ASN A 49 -25.44 -9.27 -15.25
CA ASN A 49 -26.68 -9.01 -14.54
C ASN A 49 -26.41 -8.06 -13.37
N SER A 50 -26.45 -6.76 -13.67
CA SER A 50 -26.09 -5.69 -12.73
C SER A 50 -26.93 -5.68 -11.46
N SER A 51 -28.11 -6.32 -11.44
CA SER A 51 -28.96 -6.39 -10.25
C SER A 51 -28.42 -7.33 -9.17
N ILE A 52 -27.67 -8.38 -9.55
CA ILE A 52 -27.15 -9.37 -8.58
C ILE A 52 -26.04 -8.76 -7.74
N GLY A 53 -25.12 -8.03 -8.37
CA GLY A 53 -24.01 -7.41 -7.67
C GLY A 53 -24.49 -6.35 -6.68
N GLN A 54 -25.41 -5.45 -7.08
CA GLN A 54 -26.02 -4.50 -6.17
C GLN A 54 -26.81 -5.18 -5.04
N TYR A 55 -27.58 -6.24 -5.33
CA TYR A 55 -28.30 -7.00 -4.31
C TYR A 55 -27.38 -7.57 -3.23
N LEU A 56 -26.19 -8.07 -3.59
CA LEU A 56 -25.20 -8.56 -2.63
C LEU A 56 -24.71 -7.44 -1.71
N VAL A 57 -24.50 -6.25 -2.26
CA VAL A 57 -24.03 -5.07 -1.52
C VAL A 57 -25.12 -4.60 -0.56
N ASP A 58 -26.36 -4.51 -1.03
CA ASP A 58 -27.52 -4.18 -0.19
C ASP A 58 -27.66 -5.20 0.96
N PHE A 59 -27.50 -6.50 0.66
CA PHE A 59 -27.52 -7.56 1.68
C PHE A 59 -26.40 -7.40 2.71
N TRP A 60 -25.18 -7.06 2.29
CA TRP A 60 -24.05 -6.85 3.21
C TRP A 60 -24.19 -5.60 4.08
N LEU A 61 -24.93 -4.59 3.61
CA LEU A 61 -25.10 -3.30 4.30
C LEU A 61 -26.42 -3.20 5.09
N SER A 62 -27.39 -4.08 4.84
CA SER A 62 -28.70 -4.10 5.51
C SER A 62 -28.68 -4.72 6.91
N HIS A 63 -27.71 -5.58 7.20
CA HIS A 63 -27.59 -6.21 8.51
C HIS A 63 -27.02 -5.18 9.50
N SER A 64 -27.84 -4.80 10.49
CA SER A 64 -27.55 -3.80 11.53
C SER A 64 -26.35 -4.13 12.44
N HIS A 65 -25.71 -5.28 12.23
CA HIS A 65 -24.48 -5.67 12.87
C HIS A 65 -23.43 -6.09 11.85
N ASN A 66 -22.18 -5.71 12.12
CA ASN A 66 -21.00 -5.93 11.26
C ASN A 66 -20.64 -7.42 11.04
N GLU A 67 -21.52 -8.35 11.40
CA GLU A 67 -21.34 -9.80 11.33
C GLU A 67 -21.20 -10.31 9.90
N VAL A 68 -21.83 -9.64 8.93
CA VAL A 68 -21.73 -10.00 7.51
C VAL A 68 -20.77 -9.06 6.77
N THR A 69 -20.87 -7.76 7.01
CA THR A 69 -20.06 -6.74 6.33
C THR A 69 -18.57 -6.90 6.60
N ARG A 70 -18.18 -7.20 7.85
CA ARG A 70 -16.76 -7.26 8.22
C ARG A 70 -16.06 -8.50 7.66
N PRO A 71 -16.65 -9.71 7.69
CA PRO A 71 -16.07 -10.85 7.00
C PRO A 71 -15.91 -10.64 5.50
N GLU A 72 -16.90 -10.05 4.82
CA GLU A 72 -16.93 -9.90 3.36
C GLU A 72 -16.11 -8.70 2.87
N LEU A 73 -16.24 -7.53 3.48
CA LEU A 73 -15.64 -6.27 3.03
C LEU A 73 -14.44 -5.82 3.89
N GLY A 74 -14.21 -6.46 5.04
CA GLY A 74 -13.11 -6.09 5.95
C GLY A 74 -13.34 -4.81 6.75
N VAL A 75 -14.50 -4.16 6.60
CA VAL A 75 -14.87 -2.89 7.25
C VAL A 75 -16.24 -2.98 7.91
N THR A 76 -16.54 -2.06 8.83
CA THR A 76 -17.90 -1.90 9.38
C THR A 76 -18.79 -1.15 8.40
N VAL A 77 -20.12 -1.27 8.55
CA VAL A 77 -21.09 -0.51 7.74
C VAL A 77 -20.84 0.99 7.84
N ASP A 78 -20.59 1.53 9.04
CA ASP A 78 -20.28 2.94 9.23
C ASP A 78 -18.98 3.37 8.55
N THR A 79 -17.95 2.52 8.62
CA THR A 79 -16.66 2.77 7.95
C THR A 79 -16.85 2.75 6.43
N PHE A 80 -17.63 1.82 5.92
CA PHE A 80 -17.96 1.72 4.50
C PHE A 80 -18.69 2.98 4.01
N LYS A 81 -19.75 3.41 4.71
CA LYS A 81 -20.50 4.64 4.39
C LYS A 81 -19.63 5.89 4.47
N PHE A 82 -18.75 5.95 5.47
CA PHE A 82 -17.77 7.03 5.60
C PHE A 82 -16.84 7.06 4.38
N ILE A 83 -16.23 5.94 4.01
CA ILE A 83 -15.35 5.84 2.83
C ILE A 83 -16.13 6.22 1.57
N LEU A 84 -17.34 5.70 1.36
CA LEU A 84 -18.16 6.01 0.19
C LEU A 84 -18.46 7.51 0.09
N LYS A 85 -18.84 8.15 1.20
CA LYS A 85 -19.09 9.60 1.26
C LYS A 85 -17.83 10.38 0.88
N GLU A 86 -16.70 10.02 1.47
CA GLU A 86 -15.43 10.67 1.18
C GLU A 86 -15.04 10.53 -0.30
N LEU A 87 -15.26 9.35 -0.89
CA LEU A 87 -15.00 9.09 -2.31
C LEU A 87 -15.99 9.81 -3.24
N LYS A 88 -17.22 10.05 -2.81
CA LYS A 88 -18.16 10.86 -3.60
C LYS A 88 -17.85 12.35 -3.53
N MET A 89 -17.16 12.82 -2.50
CA MET A 89 -16.98 14.27 -2.25
C MET A 89 -15.57 14.79 -2.54
N TYR A 90 -14.53 14.03 -2.23
CA TYR A 90 -13.16 14.57 -2.14
C TYR A 90 -12.18 13.98 -3.15
N VAL A 91 -12.49 12.86 -3.84
CA VAL A 91 -11.60 12.37 -4.92
C VAL A 91 -11.83 13.13 -6.24
N SER A 92 -10.79 13.18 -7.07
CA SER A 92 -10.83 13.86 -8.37
C SER A 92 -10.40 12.90 -9.49
N PRO A 93 -11.31 12.55 -10.43
CA PRO A 93 -12.74 12.88 -10.40
C PRO A 93 -13.47 12.14 -9.26
N PRO A 94 -14.60 12.70 -8.76
CA PRO A 94 -15.42 12.05 -7.75
C PRO A 94 -15.86 10.64 -8.16
N LEU A 95 -15.91 9.71 -7.20
CA LEU A 95 -16.48 8.40 -7.46
C LEU A 95 -17.98 8.57 -7.75
N ALA A 96 -18.39 8.26 -8.98
CA ALA A 96 -19.77 8.38 -9.41
C ALA A 96 -20.31 7.03 -9.89
N ASP A 97 -21.63 6.94 -9.93
CA ASP A 97 -22.30 5.82 -10.56
C ASP A 97 -21.94 5.79 -12.04
N SER A 98 -21.67 4.60 -12.56
CA SER A 98 -21.54 4.39 -14.00
C SER A 98 -22.89 3.94 -14.58
N LYS A 99 -22.94 3.77 -15.91
CA LYS A 99 -24.14 3.28 -16.61
C LYS A 99 -24.71 1.97 -16.05
N HIS A 100 -23.87 1.10 -15.47
CA HIS A 100 -24.25 -0.26 -15.08
C HIS A 100 -23.82 -0.65 -13.66
N ILE A 101 -23.12 0.22 -12.93
CA ILE A 101 -22.64 -0.07 -11.58
C ILE A 101 -22.65 1.17 -10.71
N THR A 102 -23.23 1.08 -9.52
CA THR A 102 -23.26 2.21 -8.57
C THR A 102 -21.89 2.43 -7.94
N ALA A 103 -21.59 3.63 -7.47
CA ALA A 103 -20.39 3.94 -6.70
C ALA A 103 -20.28 3.07 -5.44
N GLU A 104 -21.42 2.72 -4.84
CA GLU A 104 -21.49 1.83 -3.69
C GLU A 104 -21.00 0.43 -4.04
N GLU A 105 -21.51 -0.12 -5.14
CA GLU A 105 -21.12 -1.44 -5.62
C GLU A 105 -19.66 -1.47 -6.10
N GLN A 106 -19.19 -0.40 -6.75
CA GLN A 106 -17.78 -0.24 -7.11
C GLN A 106 -16.86 -0.33 -5.89
N LEU A 107 -17.20 0.39 -4.80
CA LEU A 107 -16.44 0.35 -3.56
C LEU A 107 -16.50 -1.04 -2.90
N ALA A 108 -17.67 -1.68 -2.89
CA ALA A 108 -17.86 -3.00 -2.29
C ALA A 108 -17.06 -4.08 -3.03
N ILE A 109 -17.10 -4.09 -4.37
CA ILE A 109 -16.28 -5.00 -5.20
C ILE A 109 -14.81 -4.82 -4.89
N PHE A 110 -14.36 -3.58 -4.84
CA PHE A 110 -12.96 -3.26 -4.58
C PHE A 110 -12.51 -3.72 -3.18
N LEU A 111 -13.30 -3.44 -2.14
CA LEU A 111 -13.00 -3.88 -0.77
C LEU A 111 -13.06 -5.41 -0.64
N TRP A 112 -14.02 -6.07 -1.29
CA TRP A 112 -14.11 -7.52 -1.31
C TRP A 112 -12.90 -8.17 -1.98
N ILE A 113 -12.44 -7.64 -3.12
CA ILE A 113 -11.22 -8.08 -3.81
C ILE A 113 -10.02 -8.00 -2.85
N CYS A 114 -9.88 -6.87 -2.16
CA CYS A 114 -8.80 -6.66 -1.19
C CYS A 114 -8.89 -7.66 -0.04
N ARG A 115 -10.08 -7.81 0.55
CA ARG A 115 -10.33 -8.65 1.72
C ARG A 115 -10.16 -10.13 1.44
N ALA A 116 -10.62 -10.60 0.29
CA ALA A 116 -10.58 -12.00 -0.12
C ALA A 116 -9.28 -12.37 -0.85
N ALA A 117 -8.40 -11.40 -1.13
CA ALA A 117 -7.25 -11.54 -2.03
C ALA A 117 -7.65 -12.21 -3.36
N ALA A 118 -8.82 -11.83 -3.89
CA ALA A 118 -9.46 -12.49 -5.02
C ALA A 118 -9.05 -11.83 -6.35
N GLY A 119 -8.70 -12.64 -7.35
CA GLY A 119 -8.40 -12.11 -8.69
C GLY A 119 -9.67 -11.69 -9.46
N SER A 120 -9.50 -10.85 -10.49
CA SER A 120 -10.60 -10.26 -11.29
C SER A 120 -11.63 -11.27 -11.82
N ARG A 121 -11.23 -12.51 -12.14
CA ARG A 121 -12.17 -13.57 -12.57
C ARG A 121 -13.12 -14.02 -11.47
N LYS A 122 -12.63 -14.15 -10.24
CA LYS A 122 -13.48 -14.50 -9.10
C LYS A 122 -14.45 -13.37 -8.77
N ALA A 123 -13.99 -12.13 -8.85
CA ALA A 123 -14.86 -10.96 -8.69
C ALA A 123 -15.93 -10.87 -9.80
N ALA A 124 -15.54 -11.06 -11.06
CA ALA A 124 -16.47 -11.09 -12.19
C ALA A 124 -17.56 -12.15 -12.00
N SER A 125 -17.18 -13.35 -11.57
CA SER A 125 -18.13 -14.43 -11.26
C SER A 125 -19.01 -14.13 -10.05
N ARG A 126 -18.47 -13.50 -9.01
CA ARG A 126 -19.20 -13.24 -7.75
C ARG A 126 -20.25 -12.15 -7.90
N PHE A 127 -19.90 -11.08 -8.62
CA PHE A 127 -20.73 -9.90 -8.78
C PHE A 127 -21.46 -9.85 -10.13
N HIS A 128 -21.31 -10.89 -10.96
CA HIS A 128 -21.98 -11.00 -12.27
C HIS A 128 -21.72 -9.81 -13.21
N HIS A 129 -20.46 -9.37 -13.21
CA HIS A 129 -19.98 -8.30 -14.09
C HIS A 129 -18.94 -8.82 -15.06
N SER A 130 -18.88 -8.19 -16.23
CA SER A 130 -17.80 -8.43 -17.17
C SER A 130 -16.43 -8.18 -16.53
N HIS A 131 -15.43 -8.93 -16.98
CA HIS A 131 -14.07 -8.73 -16.52
C HIS A 131 -13.55 -7.32 -16.82
N ASP A 132 -14.06 -6.67 -17.87
CA ASP A 132 -13.72 -5.27 -18.21
C ASP A 132 -14.27 -4.28 -17.16
N THR A 133 -15.50 -4.49 -16.68
CA THR A 133 -16.09 -3.69 -15.59
C THR A 133 -15.25 -3.80 -14.31
N ILE A 134 -14.94 -5.03 -13.89
CA ILE A 134 -14.10 -5.29 -12.71
C ILE A 134 -12.72 -4.63 -12.86
N GLN A 135 -12.17 -4.65 -14.07
CA GLN A 135 -10.89 -4.05 -14.38
C GLN A 135 -10.91 -2.51 -14.22
N ARG A 136 -11.97 -1.84 -14.67
CA ARG A 136 -12.11 -0.38 -14.55
C ARG A 136 -12.25 0.08 -13.10
N ILE A 137 -12.95 -0.70 -12.27
CA ILE A 137 -13.09 -0.44 -10.82
C ILE A 137 -11.72 -0.49 -10.15
N ASN A 138 -10.91 -1.47 -10.55
CA ASN A 138 -9.54 -1.60 -10.06
C ASN A 138 -8.58 -0.51 -10.57
N SER A 139 -9.01 0.37 -11.49
CA SER A 139 -8.19 1.45 -12.05
C SER A 139 -8.64 2.86 -11.65
N ALA A 140 -9.55 2.99 -10.69
CA ALA A 140 -10.20 4.26 -10.36
C ALA A 140 -9.29 5.26 -9.60
N PRO A 141 -9.59 6.58 -9.68
CA PRO A 141 -8.70 7.71 -9.35
C PRO A 141 -8.49 7.98 -7.85
N PHE A 142 -8.63 6.95 -7.00
CA PHE A 142 -8.54 7.02 -5.54
C PHE A 142 -7.23 7.61 -4.99
N TYR A 143 -6.21 7.69 -5.86
CA TYR A 143 -4.82 7.99 -5.57
C TYR A 143 -4.54 9.45 -5.17
N CYS A 144 -5.05 10.43 -5.92
CA CYS A 144 -4.49 11.80 -5.90
C CYS A 144 -4.88 12.66 -4.68
N THR A 145 -5.99 12.36 -3.99
CA THR A 145 -6.47 13.27 -2.92
C THR A 145 -5.77 12.99 -1.58
N TRP A 146 -5.41 11.73 -1.31
CA TRP A 146 -5.07 11.27 0.04
C TRP A 146 -3.61 10.90 0.23
N ILE A 147 -2.91 10.55 -0.85
CA ILE A 147 -1.47 10.37 -0.85
C ILE A 147 -0.85 11.75 -1.07
N LYS A 148 -0.36 12.34 0.03
CA LYS A 148 0.36 13.61 0.00
C LYS A 148 1.83 13.34 0.24
N GLN A 149 2.63 13.60 -0.78
CA GLN A 149 4.08 13.52 -0.67
C GLN A 149 4.60 14.63 0.25
N PRO A 150 5.71 14.39 0.98
CA PRO A 150 6.28 15.41 1.84
C PRO A 150 6.81 16.58 1.01
N THR A 151 6.73 17.78 1.60
CA THR A 151 7.32 19.01 1.12
C THR A 151 8.49 19.42 2.02
N SER A 152 9.31 20.36 1.57
CA SER A 152 10.41 20.93 2.38
C SER A 152 9.91 21.59 3.68
N GLU A 153 8.66 22.05 3.70
CA GLU A 153 8.01 22.72 4.82
C GLU A 153 7.54 21.76 5.90
N ASN A 154 7.41 20.46 5.61
CA ASN A 154 6.99 19.50 6.62
C ASN A 154 8.07 19.40 7.71
N PRO A 155 7.77 19.67 8.99
CA PRO A 155 8.75 19.48 10.05
C PRO A 155 9.08 17.99 10.17
N THR A 156 10.30 17.69 10.63
CA THR A 156 10.67 16.33 11.00
C THR A 156 9.78 15.86 12.13
N ASP A 157 9.36 14.60 12.08
CA ASP A 157 8.42 14.05 13.04
C ASP A 157 8.97 14.10 14.48
N VAL A 158 8.10 14.46 15.43
CA VAL A 158 8.42 14.56 16.87
C VAL A 158 9.06 13.29 17.42
N ARG A 159 8.69 12.11 16.89
CA ARG A 159 9.26 10.81 17.30
C ARG A 159 10.74 10.67 16.98
N ILE A 160 11.26 11.46 16.04
CA ILE A 160 12.68 11.53 15.73
C ILE A 160 13.35 12.58 16.59
N VAL A 161 12.89 13.83 16.52
CA VAL A 161 13.59 14.98 17.13
C VAL A 161 13.57 14.94 18.66
N GLU A 162 12.54 14.39 19.28
CA GLU A 162 12.45 14.26 20.75
C GLU A 162 13.14 12.98 21.26
N ASN A 163 13.63 12.11 20.37
CA ASN A 163 14.24 10.84 20.77
C ASN A 163 15.77 10.86 20.54
N PRO A 164 16.60 10.90 21.59
CA PRO A 164 18.07 10.93 21.48
C PRO A 164 18.67 9.67 20.84
N LYS A 165 17.87 8.60 20.68
CA LYS A 165 18.26 7.43 19.88
C LYS A 165 18.27 7.74 18.38
N PHE A 166 17.44 8.66 17.92
CA PHE A 166 17.24 8.97 16.51
C PHE A 166 17.83 10.32 16.11
N THR A 167 17.78 11.36 16.95
CA THR A 167 18.56 12.58 16.73
C THR A 167 20.04 12.36 17.11
N PRO A 168 21.02 12.89 16.35
CA PRO A 168 20.89 13.66 15.10
C PRO A 168 20.87 12.78 13.83
N PHE A 169 20.91 11.45 13.99
CA PHE A 169 21.07 10.50 12.87
C PHE A 169 19.97 10.62 11.80
N PHE A 170 18.75 10.96 12.21
CA PHE A 170 17.56 10.93 11.35
C PHE A 170 16.80 12.26 11.27
N ASP A 171 17.41 13.39 11.64
CA ASP A 171 16.74 14.69 11.80
C ASP A 171 16.09 15.26 10.52
N ASP A 172 16.40 14.73 9.34
CA ASP A 172 15.77 15.11 8.06
C ASP A 172 14.96 13.97 7.42
N CYS A 173 14.68 12.92 8.19
CA CYS A 173 13.91 11.79 7.72
C CYS A 173 12.43 12.16 7.53
N VAL A 174 11.87 11.84 6.37
CA VAL A 174 10.44 12.04 6.07
C VAL A 174 9.61 10.76 6.21
N GLY A 175 10.26 9.61 6.38
CA GLY A 175 9.58 8.33 6.49
C GLY A 175 10.44 7.13 6.11
N ALA A 176 9.77 6.01 5.80
CA ALA A 176 10.41 4.83 5.24
C ALA A 176 9.90 4.56 3.82
N LEU A 177 10.74 3.94 2.99
CA LEU A 177 10.46 3.53 1.62
C LEU A 177 10.89 2.09 1.44
N ASP A 178 9.99 1.25 0.94
CA ASP A 178 10.28 -0.16 0.73
C ASP A 178 9.49 -0.77 -0.43
N GLY A 179 10.03 -1.86 -0.98
CA GLY A 179 9.49 -2.61 -2.10
C GLY A 179 8.86 -3.90 -1.61
N THR A 180 7.62 -4.17 -2.01
CA THR A 180 6.93 -5.41 -1.66
C THR A 180 6.54 -6.20 -2.90
N GLN A 181 6.82 -7.50 -2.88
CA GLN A 181 6.51 -8.41 -3.96
C GLN A 181 5.12 -9.01 -3.76
N ILE A 182 4.18 -8.65 -4.63
CA ILE A 182 2.80 -9.16 -4.57
C ILE A 182 2.60 -10.19 -5.68
N ARG A 183 2.07 -11.35 -5.31
CA ARG A 183 1.85 -12.46 -6.25
C ARG A 183 0.85 -12.06 -7.34
N VAL A 184 1.17 -12.38 -8.59
CA VAL A 184 0.31 -12.10 -9.74
C VAL A 184 0.10 -13.35 -10.59
N ARG A 185 -0.93 -13.34 -11.43
CA ARG A 185 -1.14 -14.35 -12.47
C ARG A 185 -0.90 -13.73 -13.83
N VAL A 186 0.04 -14.27 -14.60
CA VAL A 186 0.38 -13.78 -15.94
C VAL A 186 0.15 -14.90 -16.94
N LEU A 187 -0.34 -14.55 -18.13
CA LEU A 187 -0.51 -15.49 -19.24
C LEU A 187 0.84 -16.11 -19.63
N GLU A 188 0.81 -17.35 -20.16
CA GLU A 188 2.03 -18.14 -20.41
C GLU A 188 3.11 -17.39 -21.20
N GLY A 189 2.72 -16.70 -22.28
CA GLY A 189 3.67 -15.96 -23.14
C GLY A 189 4.35 -14.75 -22.47
N GLY A 190 3.85 -14.29 -21.32
CA GLY A 190 4.32 -13.07 -20.66
C GLY A 190 5.07 -13.29 -19.35
N LYS A 191 5.27 -14.53 -18.87
CA LYS A 191 5.69 -14.81 -17.49
C LYS A 191 7.11 -14.37 -17.12
N LYS A 192 8.05 -14.39 -18.06
CA LYS A 192 9.50 -14.17 -17.81
C LYS A 192 9.79 -12.90 -16.98
N PRO A 193 9.33 -11.69 -17.35
CA PRO A 193 9.57 -10.47 -16.57
C PRO A 193 8.89 -10.45 -15.18
N TRP A 194 7.87 -11.27 -14.95
CA TRP A 194 7.15 -11.28 -13.67
C TRP A 194 7.68 -12.33 -12.71
N ARG A 195 8.64 -13.15 -13.13
CA ARG A 195 9.26 -14.14 -12.25
C ARG A 195 10.30 -13.47 -11.37
N ASN A 196 10.13 -13.57 -10.05
CA ASN A 196 11.10 -13.07 -9.09
C ASN A 196 12.21 -14.07 -8.77
N ARG A 197 13.14 -13.66 -7.89
CA ARG A 197 14.27 -14.50 -7.42
C ARG A 197 13.86 -15.77 -6.69
N TYR A 198 12.62 -15.85 -6.20
CA TYR A 198 12.04 -17.01 -5.52
C TYR A 198 11.22 -17.89 -6.48
N ALA A 199 11.39 -17.70 -7.80
CA ALA A 199 10.78 -18.47 -8.87
C ALA A 199 9.23 -18.42 -8.95
N TYR A 200 8.57 -17.51 -8.22
CA TYR A 200 7.13 -17.27 -8.36
C TYR A 200 6.84 -15.99 -9.14
N LEU A 201 5.62 -15.89 -9.69
CA LEU A 201 5.18 -14.71 -10.42
C LEU A 201 4.73 -13.62 -9.45
N SER A 202 5.33 -12.45 -9.53
CA SER A 202 4.99 -11.27 -8.73
C SER A 202 5.10 -9.98 -9.52
N THR A 203 4.48 -8.94 -8.99
CA THR A 203 4.78 -7.55 -9.29
C THR A 203 5.45 -6.96 -8.06
N ASN A 204 6.43 -6.08 -8.25
CA ASN A 204 6.98 -5.27 -7.19
C ASN A 204 6.15 -3.99 -7.05
N THR A 205 5.83 -3.66 -5.80
CA THR A 205 5.13 -2.45 -5.39
C THR A 205 6.01 -1.70 -4.41
N LEU A 206 6.53 -0.56 -4.84
CA LEU A 206 7.22 0.38 -3.99
C LEU A 206 6.19 1.22 -3.23
N ALA A 207 6.43 1.45 -1.95
CA ALA A 207 5.64 2.37 -1.17
C ALA A 207 6.53 3.16 -0.21
N ALA A 208 6.16 4.40 0.04
CA ALA A 208 6.74 5.21 1.09
C ALA A 208 5.66 5.60 2.10
N CYS A 209 6.02 5.56 3.38
CA CYS A 209 5.14 5.91 4.50
C CYS A 209 5.79 6.93 5.42
N ASP A 210 4.99 7.87 5.93
CA ASP A 210 5.44 8.76 6.99
C ASP A 210 5.49 8.02 8.34
N PHE A 211 5.99 8.68 9.38
CA PHE A 211 6.09 8.10 10.71
C PHE A 211 4.73 7.67 11.29
N SER A 212 3.62 8.23 10.83
CA SER A 212 2.26 7.84 11.24
C SER A 212 1.74 6.61 10.48
N LEU A 213 2.63 5.93 9.73
CA LEU A 213 2.33 4.78 8.87
C LEU A 213 1.28 5.10 7.79
N ARG A 214 1.18 6.37 7.38
CA ARG A 214 0.34 6.77 6.25
C ARG A 214 1.18 6.67 5.00
N PHE A 215 0.67 6.04 3.94
CA PHE A 215 1.36 6.08 2.66
C PHE A 215 1.37 7.51 2.11
N VAL A 216 2.58 7.98 1.80
CA VAL A 216 2.84 9.27 1.18
C VAL A 216 3.25 9.12 -0.28
N TYR A 217 3.58 7.91 -0.72
CA TYR A 217 3.76 7.54 -2.13
C TYR A 217 3.56 6.03 -2.32
N VAL A 218 3.03 5.62 -3.47
CA VAL A 218 2.94 4.20 -3.87
C VAL A 218 3.20 4.11 -5.38
N ARG A 219 4.05 3.17 -5.80
CA ARG A 219 4.33 2.79 -7.19
C ARG A 219 4.28 1.27 -7.33
N ALA A 220 3.16 0.74 -7.78
CA ALA A 220 3.00 -0.67 -8.14
C ALA A 220 3.13 -0.96 -9.63
N GLY A 221 3.13 -2.25 -9.95
CA GLY A 221 3.11 -2.78 -11.31
C GLY A 221 4.48 -2.99 -11.91
N TYR A 222 5.53 -2.78 -11.13
CA TYR A 222 6.86 -3.06 -11.61
C TYR A 222 7.05 -4.57 -11.76
N LYS A 223 7.73 -4.96 -12.83
CA LYS A 223 8.03 -6.37 -13.15
C LYS A 223 8.67 -7.08 -11.95
N GLY A 224 8.16 -8.25 -11.55
CA GLY A 224 8.67 -9.01 -10.39
C GLY A 224 10.13 -9.44 -10.48
N SER A 225 10.72 -9.46 -11.68
CA SER A 225 12.16 -9.68 -11.88
C SER A 225 13.02 -8.47 -11.51
N GLY A 226 12.41 -7.30 -11.32
CA GLY A 226 13.10 -6.08 -10.92
C GLY A 226 13.67 -6.16 -9.51
N ASN A 227 14.92 -5.75 -9.34
CA ASN A 227 15.47 -5.47 -8.02
C ASN A 227 14.92 -4.14 -7.49
N ASP A 228 15.09 -3.88 -6.20
CA ASP A 228 14.51 -2.72 -5.52
C ASP A 228 15.04 -1.40 -6.07
N GLN A 229 16.33 -1.35 -6.45
CA GLN A 229 16.91 -0.18 -7.11
C GLN A 229 16.24 0.16 -8.45
N ASN A 230 15.92 -0.84 -9.28
CA ASN A 230 15.27 -0.61 -10.56
C ASN A 230 13.84 -0.07 -10.37
N VAL A 231 13.15 -0.54 -9.34
CA VAL A 231 11.80 -0.07 -9.01
C VAL A 231 11.85 1.38 -8.49
N PHE A 232 12.85 1.69 -7.67
CA PHE A 232 13.08 3.07 -7.21
C PHE A 232 13.42 4.01 -8.36
N ASN A 233 14.29 3.60 -9.29
CA ASN A 233 14.62 4.41 -10.47
C ASN A 233 13.38 4.70 -11.33
N ASP A 234 12.51 3.70 -11.53
CA ASP A 234 11.23 3.88 -12.22
C ASP A 234 10.31 4.86 -11.48
N ALA A 235 10.22 4.76 -10.15
CA ALA A 235 9.46 5.69 -9.33
C ALA A 235 9.97 7.15 -9.42
N MET A 236 11.30 7.34 -9.52
CA MET A 236 11.94 8.64 -9.74
C MET A 236 11.65 9.22 -11.12
N THR A 237 11.45 8.39 -12.16
CA THR A 237 11.01 8.86 -13.48
C THR A 237 9.52 9.16 -13.55
N ASP A 238 8.74 8.58 -12.65
CA ASP A 238 7.32 8.90 -12.49
C ASP A 238 7.20 10.23 -11.74
N ASN A 239 6.97 10.20 -10.42
CA ASN A 239 6.66 11.41 -9.66
C ASN A 239 6.97 11.26 -8.16
N VAL A 240 7.84 10.34 -7.71
CA VAL A 240 8.24 10.34 -6.30
C VAL A 240 9.06 11.60 -6.00
N ILE A 241 8.68 12.32 -4.94
CA ILE A 241 9.26 13.58 -4.51
C ILE A 241 10.02 13.33 -3.21
N ILE A 242 11.31 13.65 -3.24
CA ILE A 242 12.14 13.71 -2.03
C ILE A 242 12.61 15.16 -1.90
N PRO A 243 12.09 15.94 -0.93
CA PRO A 243 12.47 17.34 -0.79
C PRO A 243 13.97 17.51 -0.58
N LYS A 244 14.53 18.61 -1.07
CA LYS A 244 15.96 18.90 -0.92
C LYS A 244 16.36 18.89 0.56
N GLY A 245 17.44 18.17 0.87
CA GLY A 245 17.93 18.00 2.25
C GLY A 245 17.21 16.92 3.06
N ARG A 246 16.12 16.33 2.54
CA ARG A 246 15.35 15.27 3.20
C ARG A 246 15.67 13.89 2.64
N PHE A 247 15.30 12.86 3.39
CA PHE A 247 15.48 11.47 2.93
C PHE A 247 14.44 10.50 3.50
N TYR A 248 14.26 9.36 2.83
CA TYR A 248 13.59 8.19 3.36
C TYR A 248 14.59 7.18 3.92
N LEU A 249 14.24 6.49 5.00
CA LEU A 249 14.91 5.24 5.37
C LEU A 249 14.51 4.15 4.38
N ALA A 250 15.48 3.41 3.87
CA ALA A 250 15.22 2.32 2.92
C ALA A 250 16.02 1.08 3.30
N ASP A 251 15.65 -0.06 2.71
CA ASP A 251 16.32 -1.34 2.95
C ASP A 251 17.73 -1.39 2.34
N ALA A 252 18.50 -2.44 2.66
CA ALA A 252 19.85 -2.60 2.14
C ALA A 252 19.90 -2.96 0.64
N GLY A 253 18.75 -3.32 0.04
CA GLY A 253 18.58 -3.67 -1.37
C GLY A 253 18.65 -2.45 -2.29
N TYR A 254 18.36 -1.25 -1.76
CA TYR A 254 18.61 0.01 -2.46
C TYR A 254 20.09 0.36 -2.50
N GLY A 255 20.48 1.06 -3.57
CA GLY A 255 21.79 1.66 -3.77
C GLY A 255 21.90 3.02 -3.09
N VAL A 256 23.10 3.62 -3.19
CA VAL A 256 23.38 4.93 -2.61
C VAL A 256 22.62 6.00 -3.41
N HIS A 257 21.74 6.72 -2.72
CA HIS A 257 21.01 7.87 -3.28
C HIS A 257 20.95 8.99 -2.23
N PRO A 258 21.14 10.27 -2.59
CA PRO A 258 21.12 11.37 -1.61
C PRO A 258 19.83 11.43 -0.77
N GLY A 259 18.71 11.09 -1.40
CA GLY A 259 17.37 11.04 -0.78
C GLY A 259 17.03 9.74 -0.06
N LEU A 260 17.96 8.77 0.00
CA LEU A 260 17.78 7.53 0.75
C LEU A 260 18.86 7.37 1.83
N ARG A 261 18.49 6.71 2.92
CA ARG A 261 19.41 6.27 3.97
C ARG A 261 19.20 4.78 4.22
N VAL A 262 20.20 4.01 3.82
CA VAL A 262 20.22 2.54 3.88
C VAL A 262 21.16 2.09 4.98
N PRO A 263 20.92 0.90 5.58
CA PRO A 263 21.86 0.34 6.56
C PRO A 263 23.21 0.02 5.92
N TYR A 264 24.27 0.04 6.74
CA TYR A 264 25.59 -0.44 6.37
C TYR A 264 25.53 -1.94 6.07
N ARG A 265 26.02 -2.33 4.90
CA ARG A 265 26.12 -3.72 4.47
C ARG A 265 27.29 -4.43 5.15
N GLY A 266 27.18 -5.74 5.33
CA GLY A 266 28.24 -6.56 5.96
C GLY A 266 28.34 -6.36 7.48
N VAL A 267 27.42 -5.61 8.07
CA VAL A 267 27.35 -5.32 9.50
C VAL A 267 26.00 -5.80 10.04
N ARG A 268 25.97 -6.20 11.32
CA ARG A 268 24.75 -6.65 12.01
C ARG A 268 23.61 -5.64 11.85
N TYR A 269 22.39 -6.12 11.60
CA TYR A 269 21.25 -5.25 11.30
C TYR A 269 19.97 -5.67 12.02
N HIS A 270 19.63 -6.96 12.01
CA HIS A 270 18.31 -7.39 12.45
C HIS A 270 18.15 -7.29 13.97
N LEU A 271 17.04 -6.70 14.46
CA LEU A 271 16.75 -6.58 15.90
C LEU A 271 16.87 -7.90 16.68
N LYS A 272 16.52 -9.03 16.04
CA LYS A 272 16.66 -10.38 16.60
C LYS A 272 18.11 -10.77 16.91
N GLU A 273 19.08 -10.25 16.17
CA GLU A 273 20.52 -10.51 16.38
C GLU A 273 21.06 -9.79 17.62
N TRP A 274 20.40 -8.71 18.05
CA TRP A 274 20.76 -7.94 19.25
C TRP A 274 20.15 -8.53 20.52
N GLY A 275 18.92 -9.07 20.43
CA GLY A 275 18.23 -9.72 21.55
C GLY A 275 18.90 -11.03 22.00
N LYS A 276 19.61 -11.72 21.10
CA LYS A 276 20.47 -12.85 21.47
C LYS A 276 21.79 -12.29 22.05
N ALA A 277 22.01 -12.50 23.35
CA ALA A 277 23.23 -12.18 24.10
C ALA A 277 23.44 -10.75 24.62
N ASN A 278 22.39 -9.91 24.75
CA ASN A 278 22.50 -8.54 25.31
C ASN A 278 23.65 -7.74 24.66
N THR A 279 23.89 -8.00 23.38
CA THR A 279 25.11 -7.57 22.71
C THR A 279 24.97 -6.10 22.37
N ARG A 280 25.89 -5.25 22.83
CA ARG A 280 25.92 -3.83 22.47
C ARG A 280 26.60 -3.65 21.10
N PRO A 281 26.24 -2.60 20.33
CA PRO A 281 26.99 -2.21 19.15
C PRO A 281 28.47 -2.03 19.46
N ARG A 282 29.34 -2.59 18.61
CA ARG A 282 30.81 -2.54 18.77
C ARG A 282 31.46 -1.38 18.04
N ASN A 283 30.78 -0.83 17.04
CA ASN A 283 31.28 0.26 16.20
C ASN A 283 30.13 1.16 15.75
N GLU A 284 30.48 2.28 15.11
CA GLU A 284 29.53 3.30 14.66
C GLU A 284 28.52 2.77 13.64
N GLN A 285 28.94 1.85 12.75
CA GLN A 285 28.07 1.25 11.73
C GLN A 285 27.03 0.32 12.36
N GLU A 286 27.42 -0.48 13.35
CA GLU A 286 26.52 -1.31 14.15
C GLU A 286 25.52 -0.45 14.94
N LEU A 287 25.98 0.66 15.51
CA LEU A 287 25.11 1.59 16.24
C LEU A 287 24.10 2.24 15.29
N TYR A 288 24.55 2.68 14.12
CA TYR A 288 23.68 3.20 13.07
C TYR A 288 22.64 2.17 12.63
N ASN A 289 23.06 0.94 12.30
CA ASN A 289 22.17 -0.13 11.87
C ASN A 289 21.14 -0.50 12.94
N LEU A 290 21.56 -0.58 14.20
CA LEU A 290 20.63 -0.81 15.32
C LEU A 290 19.60 0.31 15.43
N ARG A 291 20.01 1.58 15.29
CA ARG A 291 19.09 2.74 15.32
C ARG A 291 18.14 2.73 14.12
N HIS A 292 18.63 2.44 12.92
CA HIS A 292 17.85 2.32 11.68
C HIS A 292 16.79 1.23 11.80
N ALA A 293 17.17 0.02 12.18
CA ALA A 293 16.23 -1.10 12.38
C ALA A 293 15.25 -0.86 13.54
N SER A 294 15.58 0.04 14.47
CA SER A 294 14.72 0.40 15.60
C SER A 294 13.69 1.48 15.28
N THR A 295 13.76 2.09 14.10
CA THR A 295 12.82 3.14 13.71
C THR A 295 11.41 2.55 13.52
N PRO A 296 10.33 3.19 14.03
CA PRO A 296 8.99 2.60 14.04
C PRO A 296 8.43 2.16 12.68
N ASN A 297 8.94 2.73 11.58
CA ASN A 297 8.48 2.44 10.22
C ASN A 297 9.28 1.35 9.51
N VAL A 298 10.39 0.91 10.09
CA VAL A 298 11.33 -0.07 9.52
C VAL A 298 11.10 -1.47 10.11
N GLN A 299 10.26 -1.57 11.16
CA GLN A 299 9.95 -2.83 11.86
C GLN A 299 8.84 -3.66 11.23
#